data_AF-A0A7S0BLD9-F1
#
_entry.id   AF-A0A7S0BLD9-F1
#
_cell.length_a   1.000
_cell.length_b   1.000
_cell.length_c   1.000
_cell.angle_alpha   90.00
_cell.angle_beta   90.00
_cell.angle_gamma   90.00
#
_symmetry.space_group_name_H-M   'P 1'
#
loop_
_entity.id
_entity.type
_entity.pdbx_description
1 polymer ?
#
loop_
_entity_poly.entity_id
_entity_poly.type
_entity_poly.pdbx_seq_one_letter_code
_entity_poly.pdbx_strand_id
1 'polypeptide(L)'
;DAYNKAGVEMPVNLKLCFEGREEAGSDGLEELIVREMGNDGFFQDIDFIVISDSGSLGAKPCVTYGLRGIAEFDVSVSGPVDNLHSGIYGGVAREPMTDLIKALSSLTDEKENLDIPDLNGMVAPVSE
;
A
#
# COMPACT_ATOMS: atom_id res chain seq x y z
N ASP A 1 31.43 6.40 0.02
CA ASP A 1 32.40 6.86 -1.00
C ASP A 1 32.78 8.33 -0.83
N ALA A 2 31.84 9.28 -0.90
CA ALA A 2 32.14 10.71 -0.76
C ALA A 2 32.84 11.11 0.57
N TYR A 3 32.33 10.64 1.72
CA TYR A 3 32.96 10.88 3.04
C TYR A 3 34.42 10.35 3.08
N ASN A 4 34.63 9.10 2.66
CA ASN A 4 35.97 8.50 2.60
C ASN A 4 36.91 9.29 1.69
N LYS A 5 36.45 9.69 0.50
CA LYS A 5 37.24 10.49 -0.46
C LYS A 5 37.59 11.88 0.08
N ALA A 6 36.70 12.48 0.86
CA ALA A 6 36.93 13.75 1.52
C ALA A 6 37.82 13.64 2.78
N GLY A 7 38.16 12.42 3.23
CA GLY A 7 38.89 12.19 4.48
C GLY A 7 38.10 12.59 5.72
N VAL A 8 36.76 12.63 5.63
CA VAL A 8 35.86 12.99 6.72
C VAL A 8 35.23 11.73 7.29
N GLU A 9 35.30 11.56 8.60
CA GLU A 9 34.66 10.44 9.30
C GLU A 9 33.12 10.58 9.24
N MET A 10 32.43 9.45 9.11
CA MET A 10 30.98 9.45 9.11
C MET A 10 30.49 9.85 10.51
N PRO A 11 29.59 10.85 10.66
CA PRO A 11 29.17 11.33 11.97
C PRO A 11 28.27 10.33 12.73
N VAL A 12 27.82 9.26 12.08
CA VAL A 12 26.91 8.25 12.63
C VAL A 12 27.30 6.85 12.17
N ASN A 13 26.90 5.85 12.94
CA ASN A 13 26.87 4.46 12.50
C ASN A 13 25.70 4.26 11.54
N LEU A 14 25.90 3.46 10.48
CA LEU A 14 24.85 3.14 9.50
C LEU A 14 24.58 1.64 9.52
N LYS A 15 23.31 1.29 9.71
CA LYS A 15 22.77 -0.04 9.43
C LYS A 15 21.84 0.07 8.24
N LEU A 16 22.00 -0.82 7.27
CA LEU A 16 21.23 -0.82 6.03
C LEU A 16 20.30 -2.02 6.03
N CYS A 17 19.01 -1.77 5.85
CA CYS A 17 17.98 -2.77 5.62
C CYS A 17 17.38 -2.50 4.24
N PHE A 18 17.69 -3.37 3.29
CA PHE A 18 17.11 -3.32 1.95
C PHE A 18 16.30 -4.59 1.73
N GLU A 19 15.10 -4.43 1.22
CA GLU A 19 14.20 -5.52 0.89
C GLU A 19 13.88 -5.49 -0.62
N GLY A 20 13.13 -6.47 -1.11
CA GLY A 20 12.90 -6.64 -2.56
C GLY A 20 11.47 -7.03 -2.92
N ARG A 21 10.54 -6.86 -1.97
CA ARG A 21 9.13 -7.23 -2.03
C ARG A 21 8.20 -6.07 -1.67
N GLU A 22 8.70 -4.84 -1.57
CA GLU A 22 7.90 -3.65 -1.25
C GLU A 22 6.67 -3.55 -2.18
N GLU A 23 6.88 -3.65 -3.48
CA GLU A 23 5.84 -3.66 -4.53
C GLU A 23 4.88 -4.87 -4.48
N ALA A 24 5.14 -5.83 -3.60
CA ALA A 24 4.36 -7.05 -3.41
C ALA A 24 3.87 -7.21 -1.96
N GLY A 25 3.88 -6.13 -1.17
CA GLY A 25 3.34 -6.11 0.20
C GLY A 25 4.36 -6.37 1.31
N SER A 26 5.66 -6.40 1.01
CA SER A 26 6.75 -6.57 1.99
C SER A 26 6.66 -7.86 2.82
N ASP A 27 6.13 -8.94 2.25
CA ASP A 27 5.96 -10.24 2.92
C ASP A 27 7.24 -10.68 3.65
N GLY A 28 7.14 -10.93 4.95
CA GLY A 28 8.24 -11.39 5.80
C GLY A 28 9.09 -10.29 6.44
N LEU A 29 8.92 -9.02 6.03
CA LEU A 29 9.68 -7.90 6.58
C LEU A 29 9.29 -7.59 8.02
N GLU A 30 7.99 -7.61 8.33
CA GLU A 30 7.50 -7.39 9.70
C GLU A 30 8.07 -8.43 10.66
N GLU A 31 8.01 -9.71 10.30
CA GLU A 31 8.54 -10.81 11.12
C GLU A 31 10.06 -10.70 11.30
N LEU A 32 10.77 -10.29 10.24
CA LEU A 32 12.21 -10.02 10.33
C LEU A 32 12.50 -8.90 11.32
N ILE A 33 11.81 -7.76 11.20
CA ILE A 33 12.01 -6.62 12.10
C ILE A 33 11.73 -7.03 13.54
N VAL A 34 10.58 -7.65 13.82
CA VAL A 34 10.22 -8.10 15.17
C VAL A 34 11.28 -9.03 15.76
N ARG A 35 11.81 -9.97 14.96
CA ARG A 35 12.87 -10.89 15.40
C ARG A 35 14.18 -10.15 15.70
N GLU A 36 14.57 -9.22 14.83
CA GLU A 36 15.85 -8.51 14.92
C GLU A 36 15.83 -7.30 15.88
N MET A 37 14.65 -6.96 16.44
CA MET A 37 14.49 -5.96 17.51
C MET A 37 14.76 -6.50 18.92
N GLY A 38 14.91 -7.82 19.09
CA GLY A 38 15.22 -8.44 20.38
C GLY A 38 16.62 -8.11 20.90
N ASN A 39 16.91 -8.51 22.15
CA ASN A 39 18.26 -8.41 22.72
C ASN A 39 19.25 -9.16 21.82
N ASP A 40 20.35 -8.50 21.44
CA ASP A 40 21.37 -8.98 20.50
C ASP A 40 20.98 -8.98 19.00
N GLY A 41 19.79 -8.49 18.63
CA GLY A 41 19.33 -8.43 17.24
C GLY A 41 19.98 -7.32 16.41
N PHE A 42 19.82 -7.39 15.08
CA PHE A 42 20.42 -6.42 14.17
C PHE A 42 19.97 -4.97 14.42
N PHE A 43 18.75 -4.74 14.94
CA PHE A 43 18.19 -3.39 15.13
C PHE A 43 18.23 -2.87 16.58
N GLN A 44 18.87 -3.58 17.51
CA GLN A 44 18.80 -3.31 18.95
C GLN A 44 19.30 -1.92 19.42
N ASP A 45 20.18 -1.27 18.65
CA ASP A 45 20.93 -0.05 18.97
C ASP A 45 20.60 1.11 18.00
N ILE A 46 19.43 1.05 17.35
CA ILE A 46 18.98 2.09 16.42
C ILE A 46 18.36 3.27 17.17
N ASP A 47 18.95 4.46 16.99
CA ASP A 47 18.37 5.72 17.49
C ASP A 47 17.35 6.35 16.53
N PHE A 48 17.59 6.23 15.22
CA PHE A 48 16.78 6.85 14.17
C PHE A 48 16.67 5.95 12.93
N ILE A 49 15.49 5.96 12.32
CA ILE A 49 15.21 5.30 11.04
C ILE A 49 14.97 6.37 9.98
N VAL A 50 15.63 6.23 8.83
CA VAL A 50 15.45 7.11 7.68
C VAL A 50 15.02 6.26 6.49
N ILE A 51 13.84 6.58 5.95
CA ILE A 51 13.32 5.98 4.72
C ILE A 51 13.26 7.08 3.67
N SER A 52 13.93 6.87 2.54
CA SER A 52 13.98 7.81 1.42
C SER A 52 13.24 7.23 0.23
N ASP A 53 11.93 7.08 0.39
CA ASP A 53 11.04 6.49 -0.61
C ASP A 53 9.72 7.29 -0.73
N SER A 54 9.82 8.61 -0.65
CA SER A 54 8.68 9.50 -0.85
C SER A 54 9.05 10.71 -1.70
N GLY A 55 8.06 11.27 -2.39
CA GLY A 55 8.22 12.41 -3.28
C GLY A 55 8.00 13.76 -2.60
N SER A 56 8.55 14.82 -3.20
CA SER A 56 8.22 16.20 -2.81
C SER A 56 6.87 16.64 -3.39
N LEU A 57 6.07 17.37 -2.60
CA LEU A 57 4.77 17.90 -3.05
C LEU A 57 4.89 18.96 -4.17
N GLY A 58 6.08 19.50 -4.40
CA GLY A 58 6.37 20.45 -5.46
C GLY A 58 7.85 20.82 -5.49
N ALA A 59 8.18 22.02 -5.95
CA ALA A 59 9.57 22.49 -6.08
C ALA A 59 10.29 22.71 -4.72
N LYS A 60 9.55 22.82 -3.62
CA LYS A 60 10.12 22.96 -2.28
C LYS A 60 10.36 21.57 -1.68
N PRO A 61 11.56 21.29 -1.14
CA PRO A 61 11.80 20.08 -0.37
C PRO A 61 10.84 19.97 0.81
N CYS A 62 10.40 18.75 1.12
CA CYS A 62 9.53 18.49 2.26
C CYS A 62 9.97 17.26 3.05
N VAL A 63 9.48 17.17 4.28
CA VAL A 63 9.63 15.99 5.14
C VAL A 63 8.25 15.35 5.28
N THR A 64 8.16 14.09 4.87
CA THR A 64 6.95 13.29 5.03
C THR A 64 6.90 12.75 6.45
N TYR A 65 5.83 13.08 7.18
CA TYR A 65 5.63 12.65 8.58
C TYR A 65 4.42 11.71 8.76
N GLY A 66 3.73 11.38 7.66
CA GLY A 66 2.58 10.49 7.67
C GLY A 66 2.33 9.93 6.29
N LEU A 67 1.87 8.69 6.25
CA LEU A 67 1.48 7.95 5.05
C LEU A 67 0.05 7.45 5.25
N ARG A 68 -0.68 7.27 4.14
CA ARG A 68 -1.97 6.56 4.18
C ARG A 68 -1.72 5.07 4.27
N GLY A 69 -2.60 4.35 4.96
CA GLY A 69 -2.70 2.90 4.79
C GLY A 69 -3.30 2.54 3.42
N ILE A 70 -3.21 1.26 3.08
CA ILE A 70 -3.83 0.68 1.89
C ILE A 70 -4.56 -0.61 2.30
N ALA A 71 -5.71 -0.86 1.69
CA ALA A 71 -6.42 -2.12 1.80
C ALA A 71 -6.76 -2.58 0.37
N GLU A 72 -6.24 -3.73 -0.02
CA GLU A 72 -6.45 -4.33 -1.34
C GLU A 72 -7.55 -5.38 -1.27
N PHE A 73 -8.41 -5.41 -2.28
CA PHE A 73 -9.55 -6.33 -2.34
C PHE A 73 -9.67 -6.95 -3.73
N ASP A 74 -9.80 -8.28 -3.77
CA ASP A 74 -10.12 -9.03 -4.98
C ASP A 74 -11.62 -9.35 -5.04
N VAL A 75 -12.28 -8.95 -6.13
CA VAL A 75 -13.69 -9.24 -6.38
C VAL A 75 -13.81 -10.16 -7.58
N SER A 76 -14.26 -11.39 -7.33
CA SER A 76 -14.47 -12.40 -8.38
C SER A 76 -15.95 -12.72 -8.54
N VAL A 77 -16.44 -12.66 -9.79
CA VAL A 77 -17.79 -13.09 -10.16
C VAL A 77 -17.67 -14.22 -11.18
N SER A 78 -18.29 -15.36 -10.87
CA SER A 78 -18.30 -16.53 -11.76
C SER A 78 -19.72 -16.81 -12.25
N GLY A 79 -19.82 -17.35 -13.47
CA GLY A 79 -21.10 -17.69 -14.09
C GLY A 79 -21.01 -19.02 -14.84
N PRO A 80 -21.26 -19.06 -16.16
CA PRO A 80 -21.11 -20.28 -16.95
C PRO A 80 -19.71 -20.88 -16.84
N VAL A 81 -19.63 -22.21 -16.99
CA VAL A 81 -18.35 -22.96 -16.93
C VAL A 81 -17.40 -22.56 -18.07
N ASP A 82 -17.96 -22.18 -19.23
CA ASP A 82 -17.23 -21.76 -20.42
C ASP A 82 -17.68 -20.37 -20.90
N ASN A 83 -16.83 -19.71 -21.70
CA ASN A 83 -17.20 -18.48 -22.39
C ASN A 83 -18.37 -18.73 -23.36
N LEU A 84 -19.44 -17.94 -23.24
CA LEU A 84 -20.61 -18.03 -24.09
C LEU A 84 -20.54 -17.05 -25.27
N HIS A 85 -21.04 -17.45 -26.43
CA HIS A 85 -21.16 -16.57 -27.59
C HIS A 85 -22.22 -15.48 -27.33
N SER A 86 -21.80 -14.23 -27.18
CA SER A 86 -22.68 -13.11 -26.80
C SER A 86 -23.84 -12.88 -27.77
N GLY A 87 -23.69 -13.14 -29.07
CA GLY A 87 -24.81 -13.04 -30.02
C GLY A 87 -25.90 -14.10 -29.86
N ILE A 88 -25.58 -15.26 -29.26
CA ILE A 88 -26.53 -16.37 -29.06
C ILE A 88 -27.17 -16.25 -27.67
N TYR A 89 -26.37 -15.90 -26.66
CA TYR A 89 -26.77 -15.93 -25.25
C TYR A 89 -27.00 -14.54 -24.65
N GLY A 90 -26.68 -13.47 -25.37
CA GLY A 90 -26.85 -12.09 -24.94
C GLY A 90 -28.31 -11.78 -24.64
N GLY A 91 -28.56 -11.23 -23.45
CA GLY A 91 -29.90 -10.94 -22.95
C GLY A 91 -30.69 -12.15 -22.43
N VAL A 92 -30.14 -13.36 -22.50
CA VAL A 92 -30.77 -14.59 -21.95
C VAL A 92 -29.96 -15.13 -20.78
N ALA A 93 -28.63 -15.23 -20.93
CA ALA A 93 -27.75 -15.65 -19.86
C ALA A 93 -27.41 -14.47 -18.93
N ARG A 94 -27.21 -14.76 -17.64
CA ARG A 94 -26.68 -13.77 -16.70
C ARG A 94 -25.18 -13.63 -16.90
N GLU A 95 -24.73 -12.43 -17.21
CA GLU A 95 -23.34 -12.14 -17.52
C GLU A 95 -22.58 -11.72 -16.26
N PRO A 96 -21.53 -12.46 -15.85
CA PRO A 96 -20.69 -12.11 -14.69
C PRO A 96 -20.13 -10.68 -14.77
N MET A 97 -19.80 -10.22 -15.99
CA MET A 97 -19.33 -8.86 -16.22
C MET A 97 -20.35 -7.80 -15.81
N THR A 98 -21.64 -8.04 -16.06
CA THR A 98 -22.70 -7.09 -15.68
C THR A 98 -22.82 -7.00 -14.16
N ASP A 99 -22.73 -8.13 -13.46
CA ASP A 99 -22.77 -8.15 -12.00
C ASP A 99 -21.52 -7.52 -11.38
N LEU A 100 -20.34 -7.78 -11.94
CA LEU A 100 -19.08 -7.17 -11.50
C LEU A 100 -19.12 -5.64 -11.67
N ILE A 101 -19.57 -5.15 -12.82
CA ILE A 101 -19.74 -3.70 -13.05
C ILE A 101 -20.69 -3.10 -12.01
N LYS A 102 -21.82 -3.75 -11.72
CA LYS A 102 -22.78 -3.28 -10.71
C LYS A 102 -22.15 -3.22 -9.32
N ALA A 103 -21.42 -4.26 -8.91
CA ALA A 103 -20.76 -4.31 -7.61
C ALA A 103 -19.68 -3.24 -7.46
N LEU A 104 -18.86 -3.03 -8.51
CA LEU A 104 -17.85 -1.97 -8.50
C LEU A 104 -18.49 -0.58 -8.51
N SER A 105 -19.57 -0.38 -9.26
CA SER A 105 -20.28 0.90 -9.30
C SER A 105 -20.97 1.25 -7.98
N SER A 106 -21.27 0.27 -7.13
CA SER A 106 -21.89 0.53 -5.81
C SER A 106 -20.89 0.91 -4.73
N LEU A 107 -19.57 0.94 -5.01
CA LEU A 107 -18.56 1.35 -4.03
C LEU A 107 -18.51 2.86 -3.86
N THR A 108 -19.03 3.63 -4.82
CA THR A 108 -19.04 5.10 -4.81
C THR A 108 -20.38 5.66 -5.23
N ASP A 109 -20.77 6.80 -4.66
CA ASP A 109 -21.95 7.56 -5.09
C ASP A 109 -21.67 8.39 -6.37
N GLU A 110 -22.70 9.10 -6.87
CA GLU A 110 -22.59 9.97 -8.07
C GLU A 110 -21.63 11.15 -7.91
N LYS A 111 -21.16 11.44 -6.68
CA LYS A 111 -20.20 12.50 -6.36
C LYS A 111 -18.82 11.94 -6.03
N GLU A 112 -18.57 10.65 -6.31
CA GLU A 112 -17.31 9.94 -6.05
C GLU A 112 -16.99 9.77 -4.55
N ASN A 113 -17.98 9.90 -3.66
CA ASN A 113 -17.79 9.54 -2.25
C ASN A 113 -17.91 8.04 -2.08
N LEU A 114 -17.12 7.46 -1.17
CA LEU A 114 -17.27 6.05 -0.80
C LEU A 114 -18.65 5.78 -0.20
N ASP A 115 -19.41 4.89 -0.82
CA ASP A 115 -20.75 4.46 -0.39
C ASP A 115 -20.67 3.09 0.32
N ILE A 116 -19.76 3.00 1.29
CA ILE A 116 -19.55 1.82 2.12
C ILE A 116 -20.10 2.14 3.52
N PRO A 117 -21.07 1.37 4.03
CA PRO A 117 -21.65 1.60 5.35
C PRO A 117 -20.58 1.74 6.45
N ASP A 118 -20.81 2.70 7.35
CA ASP A 118 -19.99 2.99 8.53
C ASP A 118 -18.53 3.46 8.27
N LEU A 119 -18.00 3.33 7.04
CA LEU A 119 -16.61 3.62 6.72
C LEU A 119 -16.22 5.08 6.99
N ASN A 120 -17.04 6.03 6.55
CA ASN A 120 -16.78 7.45 6.79
C ASN A 120 -16.82 7.83 8.27
N GLY A 121 -17.55 7.06 9.10
CA GLY A 121 -17.61 7.26 10.55
C GLY A 121 -16.32 6.87 11.28
N MET A 122 -15.42 6.11 10.63
CA MET A 122 -14.13 5.69 11.19
C MET A 122 -13.03 6.74 10.99
N VAL A 123 -13.27 7.77 10.17
CA VAL A 123 -12.29 8.83 9.90
C VAL A 123 -12.20 9.77 11.10
N ALA A 124 -11.00 9.90 11.67
CA ALA A 124 -10.75 10.84 12.76
C ALA A 124 -11.09 12.28 12.32
N PRO A 125 -11.67 13.12 13.21
CA PRO A 125 -11.90 14.51 12.90
C PRO A 125 -10.56 15.22 12.67
N VAL A 126 -10.57 16.27 11.85
CA VAL A 126 -9.41 17.13 11.66
C VAL A 126 -9.09 17.81 13.00
N SER A 127 -7.90 17.55 13.54
CA SER A 127 -7.37 18.28 14.69
C SER A 127 -6.94 19.69 14.27
N GLU A 128 -7.20 20.68 15.10
CA GLU A 128 -6.64 22.04 14.96
C GLU A 128 -5.12 22.06 15.19
#